data_AF-A0AAN9KJ69-F1
#
_entry.id   AF-A0AAN9KJ69-F1
#
_cell.length_a   1.000
_cell.length_b   1.000
_cell.length_c   1.000
_cell.angle_alpha   90.00
_cell.angle_beta   90.00
_cell.angle_gamma   90.00
#
_symmetry.space_group_name_H-M   'P 1'
#
loop_
_entity.id
_entity.type
_entity.pdbx_description
1 polymer ?
#
loop_
_entity_poly.entity_id
_entity_poly.type
_entity_poly.pdbx_seq_one_letter_code
_entity_poly.pdbx_strand_id
1 'polypeptide(L)'
;MAVISDFHEEDNKGTDSKTEPSPSHSQPSSFTATFDRSNPVAFLETVFDFISRESDFLATEAAEKEIASLVRAAGKKKREEIKALEEKQRAEKRLKEEKELKVAEDTKKEESGSRVPNKGNGLDLDKYSWTQTLQEVNVNVPVPNGTKSRFVICEIKKNHLKVGLKGQPPIVEGELYRAVKPDDCYWSIEDQSALSILLTKHDQMEWWKSLVKGDPEIDTQKVEPENSKLSDLDPETRQTVEKMMFDQRQKSMGLPTSDELQKQELLKKFMAEHPEMDFSRAKIS
;
A
#
# COMPACT_ATOMS: atom_id res chain seq x y z
N MET A 1 7.99 -51.33 -46.00
CA MET A 1 9.36 -51.28 -46.57
C MET A 1 9.40 -50.18 -47.64
N ALA A 2 10.61 -49.83 -48.15
CA ALA A 2 10.96 -48.70 -49.06
C ALA A 2 9.87 -48.20 -50.06
N VAL A 3 9.64 -46.90 -50.33
CA VAL A 3 10.47 -45.71 -50.71
C VAL A 3 10.83 -45.67 -52.23
N ILE A 4 10.94 -44.45 -52.79
CA ILE A 4 11.42 -44.02 -54.15
C ILE A 4 10.26 -43.84 -55.17
N SER A 5 9.89 -42.62 -55.66
CA SER A 5 10.57 -41.63 -56.56
C SER A 5 10.91 -42.18 -57.96
N ASP A 6 10.97 -41.47 -59.08
CA ASP A 6 10.68 -40.07 -59.47
C ASP A 6 10.27 -40.09 -60.96
N PHE A 7 9.58 -39.06 -61.50
CA PHE A 7 9.09 -39.11 -62.90
C PHE A 7 8.88 -37.73 -63.57
N HIS A 8 9.80 -37.34 -64.48
CA HIS A 8 9.46 -36.98 -65.88
C HIS A 8 10.69 -36.68 -66.76
N GLU A 9 10.48 -36.85 -68.08
CA GLU A 9 11.42 -36.54 -69.17
C GLU A 9 11.33 -35.09 -69.68
N GLU A 10 12.37 -34.64 -70.38
CA GLU A 10 12.40 -33.40 -71.20
C GLU A 10 12.09 -33.70 -72.68
N ASP A 11 11.46 -32.76 -73.39
CA ASP A 11 11.82 -32.25 -74.75
C ASP A 11 10.61 -31.47 -75.37
N ASN A 12 10.69 -30.54 -76.35
CA ASN A 12 11.61 -29.44 -76.71
C ASN A 12 11.06 -28.71 -77.98
N LYS A 13 11.42 -27.42 -78.19
CA LYS A 13 11.12 -26.52 -79.35
C LYS A 13 9.64 -26.09 -79.47
N GLY A 14 9.27 -24.86 -79.87
CA GLY A 14 10.01 -23.68 -80.34
C GLY A 14 9.29 -23.02 -81.54
N THR A 15 9.35 -21.71 -81.83
CA THR A 15 10.02 -20.53 -81.21
C THR A 15 9.39 -19.24 -81.78
N ASP A 16 9.12 -18.16 -81.00
CA ASP A 16 8.91 -16.81 -81.59
C ASP A 16 9.08 -15.64 -80.59
N SER A 17 9.47 -14.46 -81.09
CA SER A 17 9.96 -13.34 -80.27
C SER A 17 8.89 -12.38 -79.75
N LYS A 18 8.83 -12.16 -78.43
CA LYS A 18 8.29 -10.94 -77.80
C LYS A 18 9.13 -10.50 -76.61
N THR A 19 9.36 -9.20 -76.50
CA THR A 19 10.09 -8.56 -75.41
C THR A 19 9.26 -8.63 -74.12
N GLU A 20 9.73 -9.38 -73.12
CA GLU A 20 9.16 -9.35 -71.78
C GLU A 20 9.82 -8.28 -70.90
N PRO A 21 9.07 -7.56 -70.05
CA PRO A 21 9.65 -6.69 -69.04
C PRO A 21 10.22 -7.54 -67.89
N SER A 22 11.49 -7.32 -67.53
CA SER A 22 12.12 -8.03 -66.41
C SER A 22 11.40 -7.76 -65.08
N PRO A 23 11.16 -8.79 -64.24
CA PRO A 23 10.61 -8.58 -62.91
C PRO A 23 11.66 -7.90 -62.02
N SER A 24 11.34 -6.70 -61.52
CA SER A 24 12.20 -5.99 -60.57
C SER A 24 12.19 -6.70 -59.21
N HIS A 25 13.23 -7.48 -58.93
CA HIS A 25 13.51 -7.94 -57.57
C HIS A 25 13.92 -6.74 -56.69
N SER A 26 12.96 -6.19 -55.93
CA SER A 26 13.24 -5.26 -54.85
C SER A 26 13.95 -6.00 -53.71
N GLN A 27 15.25 -5.75 -53.55
CA GLN A 27 15.97 -6.20 -52.34
C GLN A 27 15.44 -5.42 -51.13
N PRO A 28 15.23 -6.06 -49.97
CA PRO A 28 14.78 -5.36 -48.77
C PRO A 28 15.92 -4.49 -48.21
N SER A 29 15.69 -3.18 -48.11
CA SER A 29 16.63 -2.24 -47.49
C SER A 29 16.52 -2.25 -45.95
N SER A 30 17.67 -2.10 -45.29
CA SER A 30 17.78 -2.14 -43.84
C SER A 30 17.68 -0.74 -43.22
N PHE A 31 16.74 -0.54 -42.31
CA PHE A 31 16.60 0.68 -41.51
C PHE A 31 17.11 0.49 -40.08
N THR A 32 17.73 1.51 -39.49
CA THR A 32 18.10 1.56 -38.07
C THR A 32 18.06 3.01 -37.58
N ALA A 33 17.30 3.26 -36.52
CA ALA A 33 17.23 4.58 -35.88
C ALA A 33 17.02 4.43 -34.36
N THR A 34 17.50 5.43 -33.61
CA THR A 34 17.42 5.46 -32.15
C THR A 34 16.19 6.25 -31.71
N PHE A 35 15.37 5.68 -30.82
CA PHE A 35 14.21 6.36 -30.25
C PHE A 35 14.58 7.05 -28.92
N ASP A 36 14.62 8.39 -28.92
CA ASP A 36 14.67 9.19 -27.71
C ASP A 36 13.26 9.57 -27.24
N ARG A 37 12.99 9.35 -25.95
CA ARG A 37 11.72 9.72 -25.30
C ARG A 37 11.56 11.23 -25.14
N SER A 38 12.66 11.97 -25.06
CA SER A 38 12.66 13.44 -24.92
C SER A 38 12.39 14.15 -26.24
N ASN A 39 12.73 13.53 -27.38
CA ASN A 39 12.43 14.04 -28.72
C ASN A 39 11.94 12.92 -29.68
N PRO A 40 10.66 12.52 -29.60
CA PRO A 40 10.10 11.49 -30.48
C PRO A 40 9.94 11.94 -31.94
N VAL A 41 10.01 13.25 -32.22
CA VAL A 41 9.84 13.80 -33.59
C VAL A 41 11.07 13.50 -34.45
N ALA A 42 12.28 13.68 -33.91
CA ALA A 42 13.53 13.36 -34.62
C ALA A 42 13.60 11.90 -35.09
N PHE A 43 13.03 10.96 -34.33
CA PHE A 43 12.89 9.57 -34.78
C PHE A 43 11.98 9.46 -36.01
N LEU A 44 10.81 10.12 -35.99
CA LEU A 44 9.88 10.12 -37.13
C LEU A 44 10.48 10.80 -38.37
N GLU A 45 11.27 11.86 -38.20
CA GLU A 45 12.02 12.51 -39.28
C GLU A 45 12.98 11.53 -39.96
N THR A 46 13.76 10.74 -39.20
CA THR A 46 14.64 9.71 -39.78
C THR A 46 13.89 8.58 -40.48
N VAL A 47 12.69 8.22 -40.00
CA VAL A 47 11.80 7.24 -40.66
C VAL A 47 11.28 7.80 -41.99
N PHE A 48 10.80 9.04 -42.02
CA PHE A 48 10.28 9.64 -43.26
C PHE A 48 11.37 9.95 -44.29
N ASP A 49 12.57 10.35 -43.87
CA ASP A 49 13.73 10.50 -44.76
C ASP A 49 14.12 9.16 -45.40
N PHE A 50 14.15 8.06 -44.63
CA PHE A 50 14.37 6.71 -45.17
C PHE A 50 13.27 6.30 -46.17
N ILE A 51 11.99 6.45 -45.80
CA ILE A 51 10.86 6.14 -46.70
C ILE A 51 10.92 6.97 -47.98
N SER A 52 11.34 8.24 -47.92
CA SER A 52 11.49 9.14 -49.08
C SER A 52 12.60 8.71 -50.05
N ARG A 53 13.63 8.02 -49.56
CA ARG A 53 14.76 7.54 -50.38
C ARG A 53 14.48 6.18 -51.01
N GLU A 54 13.74 5.34 -50.30
CA GLU A 54 13.52 3.93 -50.63
C GLU A 54 12.16 3.68 -51.31
N SER A 55 11.26 4.68 -51.36
CA SER A 55 9.93 4.52 -51.95
C SER A 55 9.27 5.83 -52.41
N ASP A 56 8.43 5.74 -53.44
CA ASP A 56 7.59 6.85 -53.89
C ASP A 56 6.31 7.05 -53.05
N PHE A 57 6.14 6.33 -51.92
CA PHE A 57 4.91 6.36 -51.11
C PHE A 57 4.53 7.79 -50.72
N LEU A 58 5.50 8.58 -50.24
CA LEU A 58 5.31 9.96 -49.79
C LEU A 58 5.04 10.96 -50.94
N ALA A 59 5.22 10.56 -52.19
CA ALA A 59 4.83 11.36 -53.36
C ALA A 59 3.33 11.21 -53.73
N THR A 60 2.60 10.29 -53.06
CA THR A 60 1.16 10.08 -53.30
C THR A 60 0.29 11.04 -52.48
N GLU A 61 -0.78 11.57 -53.08
CA GLU A 61 -1.77 12.41 -52.38
C GLU A 61 -2.50 11.68 -51.23
N ALA A 62 -2.41 10.34 -51.18
CA ALA A 62 -3.01 9.52 -50.13
C ALA A 62 -2.13 9.40 -48.87
N ALA A 63 -0.80 9.50 -48.99
CA ALA A 63 0.12 9.16 -47.90
C ALA A 63 -0.08 10.04 -46.64
N GLU A 64 -0.25 11.35 -46.79
CA GLU A 64 -0.54 12.25 -45.67
C GLU A 64 -1.81 11.83 -44.92
N LYS A 65 -2.86 11.49 -45.67
CA LYS A 65 -4.16 11.08 -45.12
C LYS A 65 -4.07 9.75 -44.36
N GLU A 66 -3.28 8.80 -44.86
CA GLU A 66 -3.04 7.50 -44.24
C GLU A 66 -2.18 7.63 -42.97
N ILE A 67 -1.05 8.34 -43.04
CA ILE A 67 -0.20 8.65 -41.87
C ILE A 67 -1.02 9.37 -40.79
N ALA A 68 -1.78 10.40 -41.17
CA ALA A 68 -2.65 11.11 -40.24
C ALA A 68 -3.77 10.23 -39.66
N SER A 69 -4.23 9.20 -40.38
CA SER A 69 -5.18 8.21 -39.86
C SER A 69 -4.53 7.34 -38.77
N LEU A 70 -3.34 6.79 -39.04
CA LEU A 70 -2.57 5.98 -38.10
C LEU A 70 -2.23 6.74 -36.81
N VAL A 71 -1.73 7.98 -36.93
CA VAL A 71 -1.44 8.85 -35.78
C VAL A 71 -2.70 9.17 -34.97
N ARG A 72 -3.83 9.44 -35.62
CA ARG A 72 -5.12 9.68 -34.93
C ARG A 72 -5.61 8.43 -34.19
N ALA A 73 -5.48 7.24 -34.78
CA ALA A 73 -5.88 5.98 -34.15
C ALA A 73 -5.01 5.65 -32.92
N ALA A 74 -3.68 5.73 -33.04
CA ALA A 74 -2.75 5.52 -31.93
C ALA A 74 -2.99 6.55 -30.80
N GLY A 75 -3.13 7.83 -31.14
CA GLY A 75 -3.41 8.90 -30.19
C GLY A 75 -4.79 8.77 -29.52
N LYS A 76 -5.82 8.25 -30.22
CA LYS A 76 -7.14 7.98 -29.61
C LYS A 76 -7.01 6.94 -28.52
N LYS A 77 -6.44 5.77 -28.83
CA LYS A 77 -6.21 4.69 -27.85
C LYS A 77 -5.44 5.19 -26.63
N LYS A 78 -4.37 5.97 -26.84
CA LYS A 78 -3.56 6.46 -25.71
C LYS A 78 -4.30 7.47 -24.82
N ARG A 79 -5.16 8.32 -25.40
CA ARG A 79 -6.02 9.25 -24.64
C ARG A 79 -7.12 8.52 -23.86
N GLU A 80 -7.66 7.43 -24.39
CA GLU A 80 -8.65 6.59 -23.70
C GLU A 80 -7.99 5.84 -22.52
N GLU A 81 -6.78 5.30 -22.69
CA GLU A 81 -5.99 4.72 -21.59
C GLU A 81 -5.71 5.73 -20.47
N ILE A 82 -5.30 6.96 -20.80
CA ILE A 82 -5.02 8.01 -19.82
C ILE A 82 -6.30 8.41 -19.06
N LYS A 83 -7.40 8.65 -19.76
CA LYS A 83 -8.69 8.98 -19.11
C LYS A 83 -9.18 7.87 -18.18
N ALA A 84 -9.09 6.61 -18.59
CA ALA A 84 -9.48 5.48 -17.74
C ALA A 84 -8.60 5.39 -16.47
N LEU A 85 -7.30 5.72 -16.58
CA LEU A 85 -6.40 5.77 -15.42
C LEU A 85 -6.71 6.95 -14.50
N GLU A 86 -6.98 8.14 -15.04
CA GLU A 86 -7.40 9.33 -14.28
C GLU A 86 -8.74 9.10 -13.56
N GLU A 87 -9.73 8.51 -14.23
CA GLU A 87 -11.02 8.15 -13.63
C GLU A 87 -10.86 7.10 -12.53
N LYS A 88 -10.02 6.07 -12.73
CA LYS A 88 -9.71 5.08 -11.70
C LYS A 88 -9.03 5.72 -10.49
N GLN A 89 -8.01 6.56 -10.69
CA GLN A 89 -7.35 7.29 -9.59
C GLN A 89 -8.32 8.22 -8.86
N ARG A 90 -9.23 8.88 -9.58
CA ARG A 90 -10.26 9.74 -8.98
C ARG A 90 -11.29 8.94 -8.19
N ALA A 91 -11.66 7.74 -8.64
CA ALA A 91 -12.53 6.82 -7.91
C ALA A 91 -11.84 6.27 -6.65
N GLU A 92 -10.57 5.86 -6.73
CA GLU A 92 -9.77 5.42 -5.58
C GLU A 92 -9.58 6.56 -4.56
N LYS A 93 -9.29 7.79 -5.01
CA LYS A 93 -9.20 8.96 -4.14
C LYS A 93 -10.54 9.27 -3.47
N ARG A 94 -11.65 9.25 -4.20
CA ARG A 94 -13.00 9.42 -3.61
C ARG A 94 -13.33 8.33 -2.59
N LEU A 95 -12.99 7.08 -2.86
CA LEU A 95 -13.22 5.98 -1.92
C LEU A 95 -12.35 6.12 -0.65
N LYS A 96 -11.14 6.68 -0.78
CA LYS A 96 -10.28 7.03 0.36
C LYS A 96 -10.84 8.22 1.15
N GLU A 97 -11.25 9.29 0.46
CA GLU A 97 -11.89 10.47 1.05
C GLU A 97 -13.21 10.10 1.74
N GLU A 98 -14.05 9.24 1.16
CA GLU A 98 -15.28 8.75 1.81
C GLU A 98 -15.00 7.89 3.04
N LYS A 99 -13.92 7.09 3.04
CA LYS A 99 -13.48 6.35 4.24
C LYS A 99 -12.96 7.30 5.32
N GLU A 100 -12.11 8.26 4.96
CA GLU A 100 -11.57 9.28 5.87
C GLU A 100 -12.69 10.19 6.42
N LEU A 101 -13.68 10.55 5.60
CA LEU A 101 -14.85 11.30 6.02
C LEU A 101 -15.78 10.50 6.92
N LYS A 102 -16.00 9.20 6.66
CA LYS A 102 -16.77 8.34 7.58
C LYS A 102 -16.08 8.17 8.93
N VAL A 103 -14.76 7.91 8.91
CA VAL A 103 -13.94 7.89 10.14
C VAL A 103 -14.04 9.23 10.87
N ALA A 104 -13.95 10.36 10.17
CA ALA A 104 -14.04 11.69 10.79
C ALA A 104 -15.47 12.08 11.24
N GLU A 105 -16.53 11.57 10.61
CA GLU A 105 -17.92 11.80 11.04
C GLU A 105 -18.27 10.95 12.26
N ASP A 106 -17.79 9.71 12.34
CA ASP A 106 -17.81 8.89 13.56
C ASP A 106 -17.02 9.61 14.67
N THR A 107 -15.80 10.06 14.39
CA THR A 107 -14.94 10.78 15.36
C THR A 107 -15.62 12.07 15.88
N LYS A 108 -16.30 12.84 15.02
CA LYS A 108 -16.99 14.08 15.42
C LYS A 108 -18.31 13.86 16.18
N LYS A 109 -18.87 12.65 16.18
CA LYS A 109 -19.98 12.28 17.08
C LYS A 109 -19.47 11.80 18.46
N GLU A 110 -18.20 11.41 18.57
CA GLU A 110 -17.66 10.75 19.76
C GLU A 110 -17.06 11.69 20.84
N GLU A 111 -16.70 12.94 20.49
CA GLU A 111 -16.08 13.91 21.44
C GLU A 111 -16.93 14.25 22.69
N SER A 112 -18.23 13.95 22.69
CA SER A 112 -19.09 14.14 23.88
C SER A 112 -19.25 12.91 24.77
N GLY A 113 -18.55 11.80 24.50
CA GLY A 113 -18.76 10.54 25.25
C GLY A 113 -17.58 9.56 25.38
N SER A 114 -16.53 9.68 24.56
CA SER A 114 -15.37 8.76 24.61
C SER A 114 -14.57 8.90 25.91
N ARG A 115 -14.35 7.78 26.63
CA ARG A 115 -13.64 7.74 27.91
C ARG A 115 -12.12 7.70 27.73
N VAL A 116 -11.37 8.18 28.74
CA VAL A 116 -9.92 7.98 28.78
C VAL A 116 -9.62 6.49 29.01
N PRO A 117 -8.70 5.85 28.25
CA PRO A 117 -8.32 4.46 28.47
C PRO A 117 -7.74 4.21 29.87
N ASN A 118 -7.87 2.98 30.38
CA ASN A 118 -7.16 2.53 31.57
C ASN A 118 -5.66 2.28 31.24
N LYS A 119 -4.85 1.94 32.27
CA LYS A 119 -3.40 1.67 32.11
C LYS A 119 -3.05 0.54 31.14
N GLY A 120 -4.00 -0.33 30.80
CA GLY A 120 -3.85 -1.39 29.82
C GLY A 120 -4.57 -1.08 28.51
N ASN A 121 -4.78 0.19 28.17
CA ASN A 121 -5.38 0.65 26.91
C ASN A 121 -6.82 0.14 26.64
N GLY A 122 -7.52 -0.34 27.68
CA GLY A 122 -8.93 -0.73 27.62
C GLY A 122 -9.78 0.14 28.55
N LEU A 123 -10.81 -0.45 29.16
CA LEU A 123 -11.71 0.28 30.05
C LEU A 123 -12.11 -0.54 31.27
N ASP A 124 -12.29 0.15 32.39
CA ASP A 124 -12.86 -0.40 33.62
C ASP A 124 -14.37 -0.08 33.66
N LEU A 125 -15.20 -1.11 33.82
CA LEU A 125 -16.67 -1.03 33.89
C LEU A 125 -17.15 -1.67 35.21
N ASP A 126 -18.38 -1.37 35.61
CA ASP A 126 -18.94 -1.79 36.92
C ASP A 126 -18.95 -3.31 37.15
N LYS A 127 -18.97 -4.10 36.07
CA LYS A 127 -19.10 -5.57 36.10
C LYS A 127 -17.84 -6.33 35.71
N TYR A 128 -16.94 -5.69 34.96
CA TYR A 128 -15.74 -6.30 34.39
C TYR A 128 -14.77 -5.19 33.95
N SER A 129 -13.49 -5.49 33.85
CA SER A 129 -12.53 -4.63 33.17
C SER A 129 -11.94 -5.34 31.96
N TRP A 130 -11.40 -4.57 31.03
CA TRP A 130 -10.61 -5.12 29.93
C TRP A 130 -9.40 -4.24 29.63
N THR A 131 -8.38 -4.87 29.07
CA THR A 131 -7.12 -4.29 28.62
C THR A 131 -6.77 -4.90 27.26
N GLN A 132 -5.88 -4.28 26.50
CA GLN A 132 -5.51 -4.76 25.16
C GLN A 132 -4.09 -4.37 24.77
N THR A 133 -3.55 -5.18 23.87
CA THR A 133 -2.38 -4.86 23.04
C THR A 133 -2.87 -4.71 21.59
N LEU A 134 -1.97 -4.52 20.63
CA LEU A 134 -2.32 -4.62 19.21
C LEU A 134 -2.78 -6.04 18.82
N GLN A 135 -2.32 -7.08 19.54
CA GLN A 135 -2.55 -8.48 19.17
C GLN A 135 -3.73 -9.12 19.91
N GLU A 136 -4.00 -8.67 21.13
CA GLU A 136 -4.86 -9.39 22.09
C GLU A 136 -5.72 -8.45 22.93
N VAL A 137 -6.80 -8.99 23.51
CA VAL A 137 -7.63 -8.33 24.52
C VAL A 137 -7.71 -9.26 25.74
N ASN A 138 -7.39 -8.75 26.93
CA ASN A 138 -7.56 -9.45 28.19
C ASN A 138 -8.81 -8.90 28.89
N VAL A 139 -9.77 -9.77 29.20
CA VAL A 139 -11.01 -9.41 29.91
C VAL A 139 -10.97 -10.04 31.30
N ASN A 140 -11.17 -9.22 32.34
CA ASN A 140 -11.19 -9.64 33.72
C ASN A 140 -12.58 -9.43 34.32
N VAL A 141 -13.21 -10.52 34.77
CA VAL A 141 -14.57 -10.54 35.32
C VAL A 141 -14.52 -11.01 36.78
N PRO A 142 -14.73 -10.13 37.77
CA PRO A 142 -14.85 -10.55 39.17
C PRO A 142 -16.00 -11.55 39.38
N VAL A 143 -15.74 -12.61 40.15
CA VAL A 143 -16.72 -13.66 40.48
C VAL A 143 -16.73 -13.94 41.99
N PRO A 144 -17.82 -14.50 42.55
CA PRO A 144 -17.86 -14.85 43.97
C PRO A 144 -16.74 -15.82 44.36
N ASN A 145 -16.10 -15.58 45.50
CA ASN A 145 -14.98 -16.40 45.97
C ASN A 145 -15.37 -17.88 46.10
N GLY A 146 -14.47 -18.78 45.68
CA GLY A 146 -14.71 -20.22 45.60
C GLY A 146 -15.43 -20.67 44.33
N THR A 147 -15.55 -19.79 43.32
CA THR A 147 -16.09 -20.15 42.00
C THR A 147 -15.23 -21.23 41.35
N LYS A 148 -15.88 -22.28 40.81
CA LYS A 148 -15.24 -23.42 40.15
C LYS A 148 -15.65 -23.47 38.69
N SER A 149 -14.76 -23.93 37.80
CA SER A 149 -14.95 -23.92 36.34
C SER A 149 -16.27 -24.55 35.86
N ARG A 150 -16.77 -25.58 36.55
CA ARG A 150 -18.09 -26.21 36.26
C ARG A 150 -19.32 -25.30 36.41
N PHE A 151 -19.15 -24.14 37.05
CA PHE A 151 -20.19 -23.12 37.24
C PHE A 151 -20.00 -21.92 36.31
N VAL A 152 -18.90 -21.84 35.57
CA VAL A 152 -18.67 -20.78 34.57
C VAL A 152 -19.29 -21.18 33.24
N ILE A 153 -19.92 -20.21 32.58
CA ILE A 153 -20.29 -20.27 31.16
C ILE A 153 -19.40 -19.24 30.46
N CYS A 154 -18.51 -19.72 29.59
CA CYS A 154 -17.70 -18.88 28.71
C CYS A 154 -17.81 -19.47 27.30
N GLU A 155 -18.50 -18.75 26.41
CA GLU A 155 -18.58 -19.06 24.98
C GLU A 155 -17.87 -17.95 24.21
N ILE A 156 -16.79 -18.33 23.51
CA ILE A 156 -16.02 -17.43 22.65
C ILE A 156 -16.29 -17.85 21.20
N LYS A 157 -16.83 -16.93 20.40
CA LYS A 157 -17.13 -17.12 18.97
C LYS A 157 -16.48 -15.98 18.19
N LYS A 158 -16.24 -16.19 16.89
CA LYS A 158 -15.49 -15.26 16.03
C LYS A 158 -15.84 -13.78 16.22
N ASN A 159 -17.13 -13.44 16.33
CA ASN A 159 -17.60 -12.07 16.55
C ASN A 159 -18.50 -11.94 17.81
N HIS A 160 -18.47 -12.86 18.77
CA HIS A 160 -19.42 -12.83 19.89
C HIS A 160 -18.83 -13.46 21.15
N LEU A 161 -19.08 -12.83 22.29
CA LEU A 161 -18.62 -13.27 23.60
C LEU A 161 -19.80 -13.37 24.55
N LYS A 162 -19.89 -14.50 25.27
CA LYS A 162 -20.86 -14.71 26.35
C LYS A 162 -20.12 -15.27 27.57
N VAL A 163 -20.16 -14.54 28.68
CA VAL A 163 -19.44 -14.85 29.92
C VAL A 163 -20.38 -14.65 31.11
N GLY A 164 -20.46 -15.63 32.00
CA GLY A 164 -21.21 -15.52 33.25
C GLY A 164 -21.21 -16.79 34.09
N LEU A 165 -22.10 -16.84 35.07
CA LEU A 165 -22.26 -17.98 35.97
C LEU A 165 -23.53 -18.77 35.64
N LYS A 166 -23.44 -20.10 35.71
CA LYS A 166 -24.55 -21.01 35.39
C LYS A 166 -25.74 -20.77 36.31
N GLY A 167 -26.88 -20.44 35.72
CA GLY A 167 -28.12 -20.12 36.43
C GLY A 167 -28.27 -18.64 36.83
N GLN A 168 -27.34 -17.78 36.44
CA GLN A 168 -27.46 -16.32 36.57
C GLN A 168 -27.48 -15.65 35.18
N PRO A 169 -27.94 -14.37 35.09
CA PRO A 169 -27.77 -13.58 33.89
C PRO A 169 -26.28 -13.48 33.50
N PRO A 170 -25.93 -13.53 32.20
CA PRO A 170 -24.56 -13.29 31.75
C PRO A 170 -24.04 -11.92 32.20
N ILE A 171 -22.76 -11.90 32.56
CA ILE A 171 -22.06 -10.69 33.00
C ILE A 171 -21.64 -9.88 31.77
N VAL A 172 -21.18 -10.58 30.72
CA VAL A 172 -20.92 -10.04 29.38
C VAL A 172 -21.67 -10.91 28.38
N GLU A 173 -22.48 -10.32 27.50
CA GLU A 173 -23.08 -11.01 26.35
C GLU A 173 -23.28 -9.99 25.22
N GLY A 174 -22.59 -10.17 24.10
CA GLY A 174 -22.64 -9.19 23.02
C GLY A 174 -21.81 -9.56 21.78
N GLU A 175 -22.08 -8.87 20.68
CA GLU A 175 -21.21 -8.91 19.50
C GLU A 175 -19.90 -8.17 19.84
N LEU A 176 -18.76 -8.81 19.58
CA LEU A 176 -17.44 -8.21 19.79
C LEU A 176 -17.22 -7.02 18.83
N TYR A 177 -16.39 -6.05 19.24
CA TYR A 177 -16.06 -4.90 18.40
C TYR A 177 -15.43 -5.32 17.04
N ARG A 178 -14.56 -6.34 17.07
CA ARG A 178 -13.97 -6.99 15.88
C ARG A 178 -13.88 -8.51 16.04
N ALA A 179 -13.49 -9.15 14.94
CA ALA A 179 -13.27 -10.58 14.90
C ALA A 179 -12.06 -11.01 15.76
N VAL A 180 -12.21 -12.12 16.46
CA VAL A 180 -11.15 -12.85 17.17
C VAL A 180 -10.84 -14.17 16.46
N LYS A 181 -9.78 -14.85 16.87
CA LYS A 181 -9.43 -16.23 16.46
C LYS A 181 -9.84 -17.19 17.59
N PRO A 182 -11.03 -17.82 17.56
CA PRO A 182 -11.55 -18.53 18.73
C PRO A 182 -10.67 -19.70 19.19
N ASP A 183 -9.93 -20.33 18.29
CA ASP A 183 -9.02 -21.44 18.58
C ASP A 183 -7.75 -21.00 19.34
N ASP A 184 -7.38 -19.71 19.23
CA ASP A 184 -6.26 -19.10 19.97
C ASP A 184 -6.74 -18.43 21.29
N CYS A 185 -8.05 -18.30 21.50
CA CYS A 185 -8.63 -17.71 22.71
C CYS A 185 -8.74 -18.73 23.85
N TYR A 186 -8.51 -18.29 25.09
CA TYR A 186 -8.68 -19.15 26.27
C TYR A 186 -9.19 -18.37 27.49
N TRP A 187 -9.60 -19.10 28.52
CA TRP A 187 -10.01 -18.52 29.80
C TRP A 187 -9.53 -19.35 30.98
N SER A 188 -9.30 -18.68 32.12
CA SER A 188 -8.87 -19.28 33.38
C SER A 188 -9.55 -18.60 34.56
N ILE A 189 -9.61 -19.29 35.71
CA ILE A 189 -10.06 -18.70 36.97
C ILE A 189 -8.82 -18.38 37.81
N GLU A 190 -8.64 -17.10 38.12
CA GLU A 190 -7.58 -16.58 38.98
C GLU A 190 -8.10 -16.51 40.42
N ASP A 191 -7.31 -17.07 41.36
CA ASP A 191 -7.55 -17.09 42.81
C ASP A 191 -8.99 -17.44 43.26
N GLN A 192 -9.70 -18.24 42.47
CA GLN A 192 -11.12 -18.61 42.65
C GLN A 192 -12.08 -17.41 42.80
N SER A 193 -11.66 -16.21 42.39
CA SER A 193 -12.36 -14.93 42.63
C SER A 193 -12.39 -14.00 41.40
N ALA A 194 -11.62 -14.29 40.35
CA ALA A 194 -11.71 -13.62 39.07
C ALA A 194 -11.70 -14.62 37.91
N LEU A 195 -12.37 -14.27 36.82
CA LEU A 195 -12.35 -14.99 35.56
C LEU A 195 -11.60 -14.14 34.53
N SER A 196 -10.51 -14.69 34.03
CA SER A 196 -9.58 -14.05 33.11
C SER A 196 -9.76 -14.68 31.73
N ILE A 197 -10.06 -13.89 30.70
CA ILE A 197 -10.30 -14.34 29.33
C ILE A 197 -9.34 -13.63 28.38
N LEU A 198 -8.49 -14.39 27.69
CA LEU A 198 -7.67 -13.90 26.60
C LEU A 198 -8.41 -14.07 25.27
N LEU A 199 -8.48 -12.98 24.50
CA LEU A 199 -9.03 -12.94 23.16
C LEU A 199 -7.95 -12.52 22.16
N THR A 200 -7.48 -13.46 21.32
CA THR A 200 -6.54 -13.15 20.24
C THR A 200 -7.28 -12.50 19.07
N LYS A 201 -6.88 -11.27 18.72
CA LYS A 201 -7.52 -10.52 17.63
C LYS A 201 -7.22 -11.16 16.28
N HIS A 202 -8.18 -11.10 15.36
CA HIS A 202 -7.97 -11.50 13.97
C HIS A 202 -7.16 -10.44 13.20
N ASP A 203 -7.48 -9.16 13.39
CA ASP A 203 -6.66 -8.04 12.92
C ASP A 203 -5.76 -7.58 14.06
N GLN A 204 -4.45 -7.67 13.85
CA GLN A 204 -3.42 -7.34 14.84
C GLN A 204 -2.83 -5.93 14.64
N MET A 205 -3.52 -5.07 13.90
CA MET A 205 -3.17 -3.66 13.66
C MET A 205 -4.26 -2.67 14.15
N GLU A 206 -5.38 -3.15 14.70
CA GLU A 206 -6.50 -2.31 15.16
C GLU A 206 -6.61 -2.25 16.70
N TRP A 207 -6.57 -1.03 17.24
CA TRP A 207 -6.99 -0.75 18.62
C TRP A 207 -8.51 -0.79 18.71
N TRP A 208 -9.02 -1.54 19.68
CA TRP A 208 -10.46 -1.65 19.91
C TRP A 208 -10.92 -0.47 20.74
N LYS A 209 -12.06 0.13 20.38
CA LYS A 209 -12.66 1.21 21.18
C LYS A 209 -13.67 0.72 22.22
N SER A 210 -14.17 -0.51 22.10
CA SER A 210 -14.98 -1.21 23.11
C SER A 210 -14.71 -2.72 23.06
N LEU A 211 -15.09 -3.48 24.10
CA LEU A 211 -15.03 -4.95 24.06
C LEU A 211 -16.17 -5.51 23.21
N VAL A 212 -17.40 -5.13 23.55
CA VAL A 212 -18.63 -5.46 22.83
C VAL A 212 -19.28 -4.20 22.26
N LYS A 213 -19.95 -4.33 21.12
CA LYS A 213 -20.64 -3.20 20.48
C LYS A 213 -21.79 -2.71 21.34
N GLY A 214 -21.84 -1.40 21.56
CA GLY A 214 -22.85 -0.73 22.39
C GLY A 214 -22.40 -0.46 23.82
N ASP A 215 -21.29 -1.06 24.29
CA ASP A 215 -20.66 -0.66 25.54
C ASP A 215 -19.90 0.67 25.41
N PRO A 216 -19.62 1.39 26.51
CA PRO A 216 -18.92 2.67 26.47
C PRO A 216 -17.56 2.59 25.78
N GLU A 217 -17.30 3.53 24.87
CA GLU A 217 -16.09 3.52 24.06
C GLU A 217 -14.95 4.35 24.67
N ILE A 218 -13.70 3.95 24.40
CA ILE A 218 -12.48 4.67 24.76
C ILE A 218 -11.96 5.53 23.61
N ASP A 219 -11.31 6.63 23.97
CA ASP A 219 -10.54 7.43 23.04
C ASP A 219 -9.23 6.71 22.66
N THR A 220 -9.22 6.09 21.48
CA THR A 220 -8.05 5.37 20.95
C THR A 220 -6.88 6.29 20.59
N GLN A 221 -7.04 7.62 20.57
CA GLN A 221 -5.91 8.55 20.39
C GLN A 221 -5.07 8.70 21.67
N LYS A 222 -5.60 8.30 22.83
CA LYS A 222 -4.93 8.32 24.13
C LYS A 222 -4.31 6.97 24.53
N VAL A 223 -4.24 6.02 23.60
CA VAL A 223 -3.66 4.69 23.82
C VAL A 223 -2.14 4.73 23.70
N GLU A 224 -1.44 4.16 24.70
CA GLU A 224 0.02 4.10 24.75
C GLU A 224 0.52 2.72 24.23
N PRO A 225 1.20 2.63 23.07
CA PRO A 225 1.68 1.35 22.56
C PRO A 225 2.82 0.79 23.43
N GLU A 226 2.86 -0.53 23.64
CA GLU A 226 3.75 -1.16 24.63
C GLU A 226 5.25 -0.88 24.43
N ASN A 227 5.69 -0.73 23.17
CA ASN A 227 7.07 -0.38 22.82
C ASN A 227 7.49 1.06 23.22
N SER A 228 6.63 1.84 23.87
CA SER A 228 6.94 3.22 24.32
C SER A 228 7.98 3.28 25.44
N LYS A 229 8.33 2.14 26.05
CA LYS A 229 9.45 2.05 27.01
C LYS A 229 10.79 1.96 26.28
N LEU A 230 11.30 3.12 25.90
CA LEU A 230 12.70 3.33 25.49
C LEU A 230 13.74 2.82 26.51
N SER A 231 13.36 2.55 27.76
CA SER A 231 14.19 1.90 28.78
C SER A 231 14.50 0.42 28.51
N ASP A 232 13.63 -0.26 27.75
CA ASP A 232 13.65 -1.71 27.63
C ASP A 232 14.38 -2.15 26.33
N LEU A 233 14.75 -1.18 25.49
CA LEU A 233 15.64 -1.33 24.35
C LEU A 233 17.10 -1.24 24.79
N ASP A 234 17.98 -1.98 24.11
CA ASP A 234 19.42 -1.81 24.27
C ASP A 234 19.87 -0.38 23.89
N PRO A 235 21.01 0.13 24.40
CA PRO A 235 21.41 1.51 24.19
C PRO A 235 21.55 1.95 22.72
N GLU A 236 21.88 1.04 21.80
CA GLU A 236 22.10 1.33 20.37
C GLU A 236 20.77 1.43 19.62
N THR A 237 19.88 0.46 19.83
CA THR A 237 18.50 0.50 19.31
C THR A 237 17.74 1.69 19.89
N ARG A 238 17.90 1.97 21.19
CA ARG A 238 17.30 3.12 21.87
C ARG A 238 17.72 4.44 21.22
N GLN A 239 19.02 4.66 21.02
CA GLN A 239 19.53 5.88 20.37
C GLN A 239 18.97 6.03 18.95
N THR A 240 18.83 4.93 18.22
CA THR A 240 18.25 4.91 16.87
C THR A 240 16.76 5.30 16.88
N VAL A 241 15.97 4.77 17.82
CA VAL A 241 14.55 5.10 17.98
C VAL A 241 14.37 6.56 18.46
N GLU A 242 15.16 7.04 19.42
CA GLU A 242 15.15 8.44 19.85
C GLU A 242 15.48 9.39 18.69
N LYS A 243 16.47 9.06 17.85
CA LYS A 243 16.79 9.81 16.63
C LYS A 243 15.61 9.81 15.64
N MET A 244 14.99 8.66 15.38
CA MET A 244 13.83 8.59 14.47
C MET A 244 12.64 9.40 14.98
N MET A 245 12.34 9.36 16.29
CA MET A 245 11.27 10.17 16.90
C MET A 245 11.58 11.67 16.82
N PHE A 246 12.84 12.06 17.06
CA PHE A 246 13.30 13.44 16.89
C PHE A 246 13.14 13.90 15.43
N ASP A 247 13.65 13.14 14.47
CA ASP A 247 13.59 13.46 13.04
C ASP A 247 12.16 13.53 12.52
N GLN A 248 11.28 12.63 12.96
CA GLN A 248 9.86 12.67 12.61
C GLN A 248 9.18 13.94 13.15
N ARG A 249 9.50 14.34 14.39
CA ARG A 249 9.00 15.59 14.99
C ARG A 249 9.54 16.82 14.24
N GLN A 250 10.84 16.88 13.95
CA GLN A 250 11.44 18.00 13.23
C GLN A 250 10.83 18.15 11.83
N LYS A 251 10.71 17.05 11.07
CA LYS A 251 10.04 17.04 9.76
C LYS A 251 8.60 17.54 9.82
N SER A 252 7.84 17.17 10.85
CA SER A 252 6.46 17.65 11.02
C SER A 252 6.36 19.16 11.30
N MET A 253 7.42 19.74 11.87
CA MET A 253 7.54 21.17 12.17
C MET A 253 8.29 21.94 11.06
N GLY A 254 8.71 21.29 9.97
CA GLY A 254 9.52 21.90 8.92
C GLY A 254 10.94 22.30 9.37
N LEU A 255 11.43 21.71 10.45
CA LEU A 255 12.74 21.98 11.06
C LEU A 255 13.79 20.93 10.66
N PRO A 256 15.10 21.24 10.76
CA PRO A 256 16.16 20.33 10.34
C PRO A 256 16.19 19.01 11.11
N THR A 257 16.46 17.91 10.41
CA THR A 257 16.71 16.59 11.03
C THR A 257 18.04 16.55 11.79
N SER A 258 18.24 15.52 12.62
CA SER A 258 19.49 15.27 13.34
C SER A 258 20.70 15.20 12.40
N ASP A 259 20.56 14.57 11.23
CA ASP A 259 21.64 14.50 10.23
C ASP A 259 21.90 15.84 9.54
N GLU A 260 20.87 16.65 9.30
CA GLU A 260 21.02 18.01 8.77
C GLU A 260 21.66 18.94 9.81
N LEU A 261 21.29 18.82 11.09
CA LEU A 261 21.87 19.59 12.18
C LEU A 261 23.37 19.28 12.34
N GLN A 262 23.75 18.00 12.33
CA GLN A 262 25.16 17.58 12.36
C GLN A 262 25.93 18.11 11.14
N LYS A 263 25.36 18.04 9.93
CA LYS A 263 25.99 18.63 8.72
C LYS A 263 26.17 20.14 8.85
N GLN A 264 25.19 20.86 9.39
CA GLN A 264 25.28 22.30 9.65
C GLN A 264 26.36 22.63 10.67
N GLU A 265 26.50 21.83 11.75
CA GLU A 265 27.57 22.01 12.74
C GLU A 265 28.96 21.73 12.17
N LEU A 266 29.15 20.63 11.42
CA LEU A 266 30.41 20.33 10.75
C LEU A 266 30.79 21.44 9.75
N LEU A 267 29.83 21.88 8.93
CA LEU A 267 30.07 22.97 7.97
C LEU A 267 30.41 24.27 8.69
N LYS A 268 29.68 24.64 9.74
CA LYS A 268 29.94 25.85 10.54
C LYS A 268 31.32 25.82 11.19
N LYS A 269 31.75 24.65 11.68
CA LYS A 269 33.10 24.47 12.23
C LYS A 269 34.17 24.60 11.14
N PHE A 270 33.96 23.96 9.99
CA PHE A 270 34.85 24.04 8.82
C PHE A 270 34.99 25.49 8.30
N MET A 271 33.90 26.24 8.24
CA MET A 271 33.90 27.67 7.88
C MET A 271 34.66 28.54 8.90
N ALA A 272 34.61 28.20 10.19
CA ALA A 272 35.34 28.92 11.24
C ALA A 272 36.84 28.60 11.25
N GLU A 273 37.22 27.37 10.90
CA GLU A 273 38.62 26.93 10.78
C GLU A 273 39.26 27.37 9.44
N HIS A 274 38.45 27.69 8.42
CA HIS A 274 38.91 28.17 7.11
C HIS A 274 38.22 29.48 6.67
N PRO A 275 38.48 30.61 7.35
CA PRO A 275 37.86 31.91 7.06
C PRO A 275 38.26 32.51 5.69
N GLU A 276 39.25 31.93 4.99
CA GLU A 276 39.64 32.33 3.63
C GLU A 276 38.77 31.69 2.52
N MET A 277 37.94 30.69 2.83
CA MET A 277 37.05 30.07 1.84
C MET A 277 35.68 30.75 1.77
N ASP A 278 35.32 31.24 0.58
CA ASP A 278 34.01 31.84 0.31
C ASP A 278 32.97 30.77 -0.06
N PHE A 279 32.02 30.52 0.84
CA PHE A 279 30.91 29.59 0.64
C PHE A 279 29.66 30.24 0.02
N SER A 280 29.69 31.53 -0.35
CA SER A 280 28.53 32.27 -0.89
C SER A 280 27.94 31.68 -2.17
N ARG A 281 28.70 30.83 -2.89
CA ARG A 281 28.29 30.14 -4.12
C ARG A 281 28.05 28.63 -3.94
N ALA A 282 28.18 28.10 -2.73
CA ALA A 282 27.97 26.68 -2.46
C ALA A 282 26.47 26.33 -2.48
N LYS A 283 26.07 25.37 -3.33
CA LYS A 283 24.75 24.75 -3.22
C LYS A 283 24.76 23.74 -2.08
N ILE A 284 24.25 24.16 -0.93
CA ILE A 284 24.02 23.31 0.23
C ILE A 284 22.58 22.84 0.16
N SER A 285 22.38 21.59 -0.30
CA SER A 285 21.10 20.89 -0.45
C SER A 285 21.23 19.46 0.05
#